data_AF-A0A1E5UP12-F1
#
_entry.id   AF-A0A1E5UP12-F1
#
_cell.length_a   1.000
_cell.length_b   1.000
_cell.length_c   1.000
_cell.angle_alpha   90.00
_cell.angle_beta   90.00
_cell.angle_gamma   90.00
#
_symmetry.space_group_name_H-M   'P 1'
#
loop_
_entity.id
_entity.type
_entity.pdbx_description
1 polymer ?
#
loop_
_entity_poly.entity_id
_entity_poly.type
_entity_poly.pdbx_seq_one_letter_code
_entity_poly.pdbx_strand_id
1 'polypeptide(L)'
;MALPASRPWAELQHDLLVSIMTRVGAPDLLSGGAPRACSSWRAAARDPLAWRRVDLRDWAALTSGRRAAGPGPSSSRISVHAALAGILQVAATLAEGRIEAVLLPDFADEDHLLFLAER
;
A
#
# COMPACT_ATOMS: atom_id res chain seq x y z
N MET A 1 -38.55 -9.07 -14.54
CA MET A 1 -37.29 -9.73 -14.91
C MET A 1 -36.28 -9.36 -13.83
N ALA A 2 -35.97 -10.28 -12.90
CA ALA A 2 -35.04 -10.01 -11.81
C ALA A 2 -33.60 -9.99 -12.36
N LEU A 3 -32.83 -8.94 -12.06
CA LEU A 3 -31.40 -8.92 -12.37
C LEU A 3 -30.75 -10.10 -11.64
N PRO A 4 -29.83 -10.85 -12.28
CA PRO A 4 -29.09 -11.88 -11.59
C PRO A 4 -28.38 -11.24 -10.39
N ALA A 5 -28.49 -11.87 -9.22
CA ALA A 5 -27.82 -11.39 -8.03
C ALA A 5 -26.33 -11.23 -8.35
N SER A 6 -25.82 -10.00 -8.26
CA SER A 6 -24.41 -9.71 -8.51
C SER A 6 -23.59 -10.48 -7.49
N ARG A 7 -22.65 -11.32 -7.94
CA ARG A 7 -21.72 -12.01 -7.05
C ARG A 7 -20.99 -10.96 -6.19
N PRO A 8 -20.96 -11.10 -4.85
CA PRO A 8 -20.19 -10.21 -4.00
C PRO A 8 -18.72 -10.22 -4.38
N TRP A 9 -18.09 -9.04 -4.49
CA TRP A 9 -16.66 -8.93 -4.80
C TRP A 9 -15.78 -9.67 -3.79
N ALA A 10 -16.24 -9.82 -2.54
CA ALA A 10 -15.55 -10.56 -1.49
C ALA A 10 -15.45 -12.08 -1.77
N GLU A 11 -16.28 -12.63 -2.66
CA GLU A 11 -16.33 -14.05 -3.05
C GLU A 11 -15.58 -14.34 -4.36
N LEU A 12 -14.82 -13.37 -4.88
CA LEU A 12 -13.87 -13.63 -5.96
C LEU A 12 -12.75 -14.55 -5.46
N GLN A 13 -12.16 -15.31 -6.39
CA GLN A 13 -10.98 -16.11 -6.08
C GLN A 13 -9.84 -15.22 -5.61
N HIS A 14 -9.00 -15.75 -4.71
CA HIS A 14 -7.94 -14.97 -4.06
C HIS A 14 -6.95 -14.36 -5.06
N ASP A 15 -6.56 -15.10 -6.09
CA ASP A 15 -5.70 -14.62 -7.18
C ASP A 15 -6.28 -13.43 -7.95
N LEU A 16 -7.59 -13.41 -8.18
CA LEU A 16 -8.29 -12.28 -8.79
C LEU A 16 -8.29 -11.06 -7.85
N LEU A 17 -8.52 -11.28 -6.56
CA LEU A 17 -8.43 -10.21 -5.56
C LEU A 17 -7.01 -9.63 -5.52
N VAL A 18 -5.98 -10.47 -5.53
CA VAL A 18 -4.57 -10.04 -5.55
C VAL A 18 -4.25 -9.24 -6.83
N SER A 19 -4.76 -9.67 -7.98
CA SER A 19 -4.63 -8.94 -9.24
C SER A 19 -5.28 -7.55 -9.18
N ILE A 20 -6.44 -7.44 -8.51
CA ILE A 20 -7.09 -6.16 -8.22
C ILE A 20 -6.21 -5.32 -7.29
N MET A 21 -5.72 -5.88 -6.17
CA MET A 21 -4.88 -5.16 -5.21
C MET A 21 -3.60 -4.61 -5.84
N THR A 22 -3.00 -5.37 -6.76
CA THR A 22 -1.83 -4.93 -7.53
C THR A 22 -2.14 -3.66 -8.36
N ARG A 23 -3.37 -3.52 -8.87
CA ARG A 23 -3.81 -2.36 -9.65
C ARG A 23 -4.29 -1.19 -8.79
N VAL A 24 -4.89 -1.49 -7.63
CA VAL A 24 -5.23 -0.51 -6.60
C VAL A 24 -3.96 0.20 -6.11
N GLY A 25 -2.87 -0.57 -5.94
CA GLY A 25 -1.54 -0.05 -5.72
C GLY A 25 -1.28 0.44 -4.30
N ALA A 26 -0.01 0.70 -3.99
CA ALA A 26 0.47 1.01 -2.65
C ALA A 26 -0.29 2.16 -1.93
N PRO A 27 -0.74 3.25 -2.58
CA PRO A 27 -1.42 4.34 -1.87
C PRO A 27 -2.67 3.93 -1.08
N ASP A 28 -3.54 3.15 -1.69
CA ASP A 28 -4.78 2.71 -1.05
C ASP A 28 -4.53 1.52 -0.09
N LEU A 29 -3.57 0.64 -0.43
CA LEU A 29 -3.14 -0.45 0.44
C LEU A 29 -2.50 0.04 1.74
N LEU A 30 -1.73 1.14 1.70
CA LEU A 30 -1.04 1.72 2.86
C LEU A 30 -1.94 2.65 3.70
N SER A 31 -2.84 3.38 3.06
CA SER A 31 -3.79 4.27 3.76
C SER A 31 -4.94 3.49 4.41
N GLY A 32 -5.13 2.23 4.01
CA GLY A 32 -6.14 1.35 4.57
C GLY A 32 -7.50 1.49 3.91
N GLY A 33 -7.58 1.83 2.62
CA GLY A 33 -8.83 1.77 1.85
C GLY A 33 -9.26 0.32 1.63
N ALA A 34 -8.76 -0.31 0.57
CA ALA A 34 -9.06 -1.68 0.19
C ALA A 34 -8.86 -2.71 1.33
N PRO A 35 -7.77 -2.68 2.14
CA PRO A 35 -7.56 -3.65 3.22
C PRO A 35 -8.56 -3.52 4.40
N ARG A 36 -9.36 -2.45 4.46
CA ARG A 36 -10.39 -2.26 5.49
C ARG A 36 -11.80 -2.61 5.01
N ALA A 37 -11.99 -2.92 3.73
CA ALA A 37 -13.30 -3.28 3.20
C ALA A 37 -13.85 -4.59 3.79
N CYS A 38 -13.06 -5.66 3.74
CA CYS A 38 -13.41 -6.96 4.33
C CYS A 38 -12.17 -7.84 4.56
N SER A 39 -12.35 -9.02 5.17
CA SER A 39 -11.25 -9.96 5.48
C SER A 39 -10.59 -10.54 4.23
N SER A 40 -11.34 -10.87 3.17
CA SER A 40 -10.77 -11.41 1.93
C SER A 40 -9.92 -10.36 1.20
N TRP A 41 -10.37 -9.11 1.18
CA TRP A 41 -9.60 -8.00 0.63
C TRP A 41 -8.34 -7.71 1.45
N ARG A 42 -8.43 -7.79 2.78
CA ARG A 42 -7.25 -7.69 3.64
C ARG A 42 -6.25 -8.81 3.39
N ALA A 43 -6.70 -10.04 3.18
CA ALA A 43 -5.82 -11.16 2.87
C ALA A 43 -5.11 -10.95 1.53
N ALA A 44 -5.84 -10.56 0.49
CA ALA A 44 -5.27 -10.25 -0.82
C ALA A 44 -4.30 -9.06 -0.79
N ALA A 45 -4.59 -8.03 0.00
CA ALA A 45 -3.72 -6.86 0.16
C ALA A 45 -2.39 -7.18 0.86
N ARG A 46 -2.32 -8.29 1.61
CA ARG A 46 -1.09 -8.76 2.26
C ARG A 46 -0.33 -9.78 1.42
N ASP A 47 -0.88 -10.16 0.27
CA ASP A 47 -0.21 -11.08 -0.65
C ASP A 47 1.04 -10.40 -1.23
N PRO A 48 2.20 -11.08 -1.25
CA PRO A 48 3.43 -10.51 -1.79
C PRO A 48 3.33 -10.02 -3.23
N LEU A 49 2.48 -10.63 -4.04
CA LEU A 49 2.29 -10.22 -5.43
C LEU A 49 1.68 -8.82 -5.56
N ALA A 50 0.88 -8.38 -4.57
CA ALA A 50 0.32 -7.04 -4.52
C ALA A 50 1.38 -5.94 -4.28
N TRP A 51 2.59 -6.33 -3.83
CA TRP A 51 3.69 -5.43 -3.49
C TRP A 51 4.88 -5.51 -4.45
N ARG A 52 4.75 -6.23 -5.56
CA ARG A 52 5.82 -6.30 -6.60
C ARG A 52 6.16 -4.93 -7.19
N ARG A 53 5.19 -4.02 -7.28
CA ARG A 53 5.39 -2.65 -7.78
C ARG A 53 4.78 -1.66 -6.81
N VAL A 54 5.59 -0.71 -6.35
CA VAL A 54 5.22 0.24 -5.28
C VAL A 54 5.37 1.65 -5.82
N ASP A 55 4.26 2.35 -6.05
CA ASP A 55 4.26 3.74 -6.52
C ASP A 55 4.01 4.69 -5.34
N LEU A 56 5.01 5.52 -5.04
CA LEU A 56 4.99 6.48 -3.94
C LEU A 56 5.16 7.93 -4.40
N ARG A 57 5.06 8.19 -5.71
CA ARG A 57 5.25 9.54 -6.27
C ARG A 57 4.23 10.54 -5.73
N ASP A 58 2.97 10.13 -5.62
CA ASP A 58 1.91 10.95 -5.01
C ASP A 58 1.89 10.79 -3.49
N TRP A 59 2.95 11.33 -2.86
CA TRP A 59 3.11 11.31 -1.41
C TRP A 59 1.98 12.04 -0.66
N ALA A 60 1.42 13.08 -1.27
CA ALA A 60 0.34 13.85 -0.70
C ALA A 60 -0.95 13.01 -0.61
N ALA A 61 -1.30 12.27 -1.67
CA ALA A 61 -2.43 11.34 -1.64
C ALA A 61 -2.23 10.18 -0.65
N LEU A 62 -1.01 9.63 -0.59
CA LEU A 62 -0.61 8.61 0.38
C LEU A 62 -0.79 9.02 1.85
N THR A 63 -0.55 10.29 2.16
CA THR A 63 -0.55 10.81 3.53
C THR A 63 -1.81 11.60 3.89
N SER A 64 -2.62 12.00 2.89
CA SER A 64 -3.91 12.68 3.12
C SER A 64 -4.92 11.76 3.83
N GLY A 65 -4.97 10.47 3.50
CA GLY A 65 -5.83 9.50 4.18
C GLY A 65 -5.50 9.29 5.67
N ARG A 66 -4.23 9.49 6.06
CA ARG A 66 -3.81 9.45 7.48
C ARG A 66 -4.27 10.67 8.28
N ARG A 67 -4.54 11.81 7.63
CA ARG A 67 -4.98 13.06 8.28
C ARG A 67 -6.49 13.09 8.59
N ALA A 68 -7.28 12.16 8.06
CA ALA A 68 -8.70 12.05 8.37
C ALA A 68 -8.97 11.42 9.76
N ALA A 69 -7.99 10.71 10.33
CA ALA A 69 -7.94 10.45 11.76
C ALA A 69 -7.33 11.69 12.42
N GLY A 70 -8.14 12.49 13.13
CA GLY A 70 -7.76 13.81 13.64
C GLY A 70 -6.44 13.83 14.45
N PRO A 71 -5.86 15.02 14.67
CA PRO A 71 -4.57 15.15 15.35
C PRO A 71 -4.65 14.58 16.77
N GLY A 72 -4.03 13.43 16.99
CA GLY A 72 -3.81 12.89 18.34
C GLY A 72 -2.81 13.77 19.10
N PRO A 73 -2.88 13.81 20.45
CA PRO A 73 -2.02 14.64 21.28
C PRO A 73 -0.62 14.02 21.43
N SER A 74 0.13 13.91 20.33
CA SER A 74 1.59 13.73 20.30
C SER A 74 2.05 13.76 18.84
N SER A 75 1.87 14.89 18.17
CA SER A 75 2.40 15.08 16.82
C SER A 75 3.90 15.37 16.92
N SER A 76 4.70 14.35 17.27
CA SER A 76 6.09 14.37 16.84
C SER A 76 6.07 14.54 15.32
N ARG A 77 6.65 15.63 14.81
CA ARG A 77 6.81 15.82 13.36
C ARG A 77 7.83 14.78 12.92
N ILE A 78 7.38 13.56 12.65
CA ILE A 78 8.19 12.55 11.99
C ILE A 78 8.67 13.18 10.70
N SER A 79 9.98 13.14 10.45
CA SER A 79 10.52 13.68 9.20
C SER A 79 9.91 12.93 8.02
N VAL A 80 9.73 13.62 6.89
CA VAL A 80 9.17 12.99 5.70
C VAL A 80 10.00 11.78 5.24
N HIS A 81 11.32 11.85 5.43
CA HIS A 81 12.27 10.76 5.19
C HIS A 81 12.02 9.58 6.12
N ALA A 82 11.84 9.79 7.43
CA ALA A 82 11.54 8.71 8.36
C ALA A 82 10.19 8.05 8.06
N ALA A 83 9.19 8.83 7.64
CA ALA A 83 7.90 8.30 7.20
C ALA A 83 8.04 7.46 5.91
N LEU A 84 8.84 7.91 4.94
CA LEU A 84 9.12 7.18 3.71
C LEU A 84 9.86 5.87 4.01
N ALA A 85 10.91 5.90 4.84
CA ALA A 85 11.63 4.71 5.28
C ALA A 85 10.70 3.68 5.94
N GLY A 86 9.78 4.13 6.81
CA GLY A 86 8.77 3.25 7.41
C GLY A 86 7.85 2.60 6.37
N ILE A 87 7.43 3.34 5.34
CA ILE A 87 6.61 2.81 4.24
C ILE A 87 7.39 1.82 3.39
N LEU A 88 8.64 2.13 3.04
CA LEU A 88 9.50 1.23 2.26
C LEU A 88 9.75 -0.07 3.03
N GLN A 89 9.97 0.00 4.35
CA GLN A 89 10.11 -1.18 5.19
C GLN A 89 8.86 -2.06 5.21
N VAL A 90 7.66 -1.46 5.31
CA VAL A 90 6.40 -2.21 5.23
C VAL A 90 6.26 -2.88 3.86
N ALA A 91 6.49 -2.14 2.78
CA ALA A 91 6.39 -2.65 1.43
C ALA A 91 7.38 -3.81 1.17
N ALA A 92 8.63 -3.65 1.59
CA ALA A 92 9.65 -4.69 1.53
C ALA A 92 9.27 -5.95 2.31
N THR A 93 8.73 -5.78 3.52
CA THR A 93 8.31 -6.91 4.37
C THR A 93 7.18 -7.68 3.72
N LEU A 94 6.20 -6.98 3.14
CA LEU A 94 5.04 -7.61 2.49
C LEU A 94 5.40 -8.25 1.16
N ALA A 95 6.33 -7.67 0.40
CA ALA A 95 6.77 -8.21 -0.88
C ALA A 95 7.61 -9.49 -0.76
N GLU A 96 8.12 -9.83 0.43
CA GLU A 96 8.95 -11.03 0.66
C GLU A 96 10.09 -11.19 -0.37
N GLY A 97 10.80 -10.10 -0.69
CA GLY A 97 11.90 -10.11 -1.67
C GLY A 97 11.47 -10.16 -3.14
N ARG A 98 10.19 -9.94 -3.45
CA ARG A 98 9.66 -9.93 -4.83
C ARG A 98 9.46 -8.52 -5.41
N ILE A 99 10.11 -7.50 -4.86
CA ILE A 99 10.01 -6.14 -5.39
C ILE A 99 10.67 -6.08 -6.77
N GLU A 100 9.94 -5.56 -7.76
CA GLU A 100 10.41 -5.37 -9.13
C GLU A 100 10.62 -3.90 -9.47
N ALA A 101 9.85 -3.01 -8.85
CA ALA A 101 9.97 -1.57 -9.07
C ALA A 101 9.42 -0.78 -7.88
N VAL A 102 10.15 0.25 -7.49
CA VAL A 102 9.68 1.28 -6.56
C VAL A 102 9.79 2.63 -7.25
N LEU A 103 8.69 3.38 -7.31
CA LEU A 103 8.68 4.75 -7.82
C LEU A 103 8.68 5.68 -6.62
N LEU A 104 9.82 6.30 -6.36
CA LEU A 104 10.01 7.16 -5.20
C LEU A 104 9.46 8.59 -5.43
N PRO A 105 9.06 9.29 -4.36
CA PRO A 105 8.72 10.71 -4.45
C PRO A 105 9.96 11.58 -4.68
N ASP A 106 9.77 12.80 -5.19
CA ASP A 106 10.85 13.70 -5.59
C ASP A 106 11.82 14.10 -4.46
N PHE A 107 11.40 13.97 -3.19
CA PHE A 107 12.23 14.28 -2.03
C PHE A 107 13.09 13.09 -1.55
N ALA A 108 12.95 11.91 -2.16
CA ALA A 108 13.76 10.76 -1.77
C ALA A 108 15.25 11.03 -2.02
N ASP A 109 16.08 10.57 -1.10
CA ASP A 109 17.53 10.73 -1.12
C ASP A 109 18.26 9.39 -1.30
N GLU A 110 19.60 9.43 -1.24
CA GLU A 110 20.48 8.28 -1.41
C GLU A 110 20.25 7.19 -0.35
N ASP A 111 19.89 7.54 0.89
CA ASP A 111 19.63 6.56 1.95
C ASP A 111 18.44 5.66 1.59
N HIS A 112 17.42 6.21 0.94
CA HIS A 112 16.28 5.42 0.46
C HIS A 112 16.67 4.47 -0.67
N LEU A 113 17.61 4.89 -1.54
CA LEU A 113 18.11 4.06 -2.63
C LEU A 113 18.99 2.93 -2.12
N LEU A 114 19.89 3.22 -1.17
CA LEU A 114 20.73 2.23 -0.50
C LEU A 114 19.87 1.19 0.23
N PHE A 115 18.85 1.64 0.97
CA PHE A 115 17.88 0.74 1.62
C PHE A 115 17.23 -0.23 0.63
N LEU A 116 16.84 0.24 -0.56
CA LEU A 116 16.21 -0.59 -1.59
C LEU A 116 17.19 -1.54 -2.27
N ALA A 117 18.47 -1.16 -2.40
CA ALA A 117 19.50 -1.99 -3.03
C ALA A 117 19.88 -3.22 -2.17
N GLU A 118 19.64 -3.16 -0.86
CA GLU A 118 19.96 -4.23 0.09
C GLU A 118 18.86 -5.31 0.22
N ARG A 119 17.78 -5.25 -0.58
CA ARG A 119 16.61 -6.13 -0.45
C ARG A 119 16.25 -6.87 -1.74
#